data_AF-A0A351TAR6-F1
#
_entry.id   AF-A0A351TAR6-F1
#
_cell.length_a   1.000
_cell.length_b   1.000
_cell.length_c   1.000
_cell.angle_alpha   90.00
_cell.angle_beta   90.00
_cell.angle_gamma   90.00
#
_symmetry.space_group_name_H-M   'P 1'
#
loop_
_entity.id
_entity.type
_entity.pdbx_description
1 polymer ?
#
loop_
_entity_poly.entity_id
_entity_poly.type
_entity_poly.pdbx_seq_one_letter_code
_entity_poly.pdbx_strand_id
1 'polypeptide(L)'
;MLRHNEKSIHNQLKSFLDNLKANYGIKFDFEMVNNYDFFKNMSVLDFLRDVGKYITINNMIKKDTVAKRIEDPDKSISYTEFSYMLLQGYDFVKLFRDK
;
A
#
# COMPACT_ATOMS: atom_id res chain seq x y z
N MET A 1 13.48 14.71 -0.84
CA MET A 1 12.25 14.84 -0.04
C MET A 1 11.63 13.48 0.28
N LEU A 2 11.20 12.67 -0.70
CA LEU A 2 10.53 11.38 -0.44
C LEU A 2 11.37 10.38 0.40
N ARG A 3 12.63 10.13 0.03
CA ARG A 3 13.56 9.27 0.82
C ARG A 3 13.81 9.80 2.24
N HIS A 4 13.74 11.12 2.42
CA HIS A 4 13.88 11.72 3.75
C HIS A 4 12.64 11.41 4.59
N ASN A 5 11.43 11.59 4.03
CA ASN A 5 10.18 11.29 4.72
C ASN A 5 10.07 9.80 5.08
N GLU A 6 10.43 8.91 4.15
CA GLU A 6 10.51 7.47 4.38
C GLU A 6 11.39 7.13 5.59
N LYS A 7 12.63 7.64 5.61
CA LYS A 7 13.58 7.43 6.71
C LYS A 7 13.06 8.00 8.04
N SER A 8 12.42 9.16 8.01
CA SER A 8 11.84 9.77 9.20
C SER A 8 10.69 8.94 9.76
N ILE A 9 9.78 8.43 8.93
CA ILE A 9 8.68 7.55 9.35
C ILE A 9 9.24 6.25 9.96
N HIS A 10 10.24 5.64 9.32
CA HIS A 10 10.92 4.46 9.84
C HIS A 10 11.48 4.70 11.26
N ASN A 11 12.22 5.81 11.43
CA ASN A 11 12.82 6.15 12.72
C ASN A 11 11.77 6.43 13.80
N GLN A 12 10.67 7.10 13.46
CA GLN A 12 9.58 7.38 14.40
C GLN A 12 8.91 6.10 14.88
N LEU A 13 8.59 5.18 13.96
CA LEU A 13 7.99 3.89 14.31
C LEU A 13 8.93 3.05 15.18
N LYS A 14 10.23 3.02 14.85
CA LYS A 14 11.22 2.29 15.65
C LYS A 14 11.31 2.85 17.07
N SER A 15 11.45 4.18 17.18
CA SER A 15 11.48 4.86 18.47
C SER A 15 10.20 4.60 19.29
N PHE A 16 9.04 4.60 18.64
CA PHE A 16 7.78 4.27 19.31
C PHE A 16 7.80 2.85 19.90
N LEU A 17 8.23 1.84 19.14
CA LEU A 17 8.33 0.46 19.61
C LEU A 17 9.37 0.29 20.73
N ASP A 18 10.52 0.95 20.61
CA ASP A 18 11.56 0.95 21.65
C ASP A 18 11.05 1.57 22.96
N ASN A 19 10.24 2.64 22.87
CA ASN A 19 9.61 3.27 24.03
C ASN A 19 8.54 2.38 24.68
N LEU A 20 7.77 1.61 23.89
CA LEU A 20 6.82 0.65 24.45
C LEU A 20 7.54 -0.44 25.27
N LYS A 21 8.68 -0.91 24.76
CA LYS A 21 9.52 -1.87 25.49
C LYS A 21 10.11 -1.27 26.76
N ALA A 22 10.67 -0.07 26.68
CA ALA A 22 11.35 0.57 27.81
C ALA A 22 10.39 0.95 28.95
N ASN A 23 9.23 1.50 28.62
CA ASN A 23 8.30 2.06 29.61
C ASN A 23 7.24 1.08 30.09
N TYR A 24 6.90 0.07 29.27
CA TYR A 24 5.80 -0.86 29.57
C TYR A 24 6.20 -2.34 29.50
N GLY A 25 7.46 -2.65 29.16
CA GLY A 25 7.92 -4.03 29.00
C GLY A 25 7.31 -4.76 27.81
N ILE A 26 6.57 -4.06 26.92
CA ILE A 26 5.89 -4.66 25.78
C ILE A 26 6.88 -4.78 24.62
N LYS A 27 7.20 -6.01 24.23
CA LYS A 27 8.06 -6.29 23.08
C LYS A 27 7.23 -6.83 21.92
N PHE A 28 7.37 -6.20 20.76
CA PHE A 28 6.91 -6.73 19.48
C PHE A 28 8.11 -7.20 18.67
N ASP A 29 8.00 -8.37 18.05
CA ASP A 29 8.87 -8.71 16.93
C ASP A 29 8.26 -8.10 15.67
N PHE A 30 9.05 -7.32 14.94
CA PHE A 30 8.58 -6.59 13.78
C PHE A 30 9.64 -6.57 12.69
N GLU A 31 9.16 -6.49 11.45
CA GLU A 31 9.98 -6.19 10.28
C GLU A 31 9.36 -5.00 9.55
N MET A 32 10.16 -3.96 9.28
CA MET A 32 9.72 -2.86 8.43
C MET A 32 10.02 -3.18 6.99
N VAL A 33 8.99 -3.19 6.15
CA VAL A 33 9.08 -3.49 4.72
C VAL A 33 8.68 -2.27 3.91
N ASN A 34 9.39 -1.99 2.82
CA ASN A 34 9.05 -0.94 1.87
C ASN A 34 8.52 -1.56 0.57
N ASN A 35 7.31 -1.19 0.16
CA ASN A 35 6.71 -1.74 -1.07
C ASN A 35 7.46 -1.37 -2.35
N TYR A 36 8.25 -0.30 -2.30
CA TYR A 36 9.19 0.05 -3.36
C TYR A 36 10.11 -1.12 -3.70
N ASP A 37 10.52 -1.95 -2.74
CA ASP A 37 11.51 -3.00 -2.98
C ASP A 37 11.03 -4.09 -3.93
N PHE A 38 9.73 -4.38 -3.96
CA PHE A 38 9.17 -5.33 -4.92
C PHE A 38 8.57 -4.66 -6.16
N PHE A 39 8.07 -3.43 -6.07
CA PHE A 39 7.55 -2.74 -7.25
C PHE A 39 8.63 -2.16 -8.17
N LYS A 40 9.80 -1.78 -7.65
CA LYS A 40 10.87 -1.14 -8.45
C LYS A 40 11.33 -1.96 -9.66
N ASN A 41 11.18 -3.28 -9.60
CA ASN A 41 11.57 -4.21 -10.66
C ASN A 41 10.38 -4.79 -11.44
N MET A 42 9.15 -4.38 -11.11
CA MET A 42 7.94 -4.88 -11.76
C MET A 42 7.59 -3.99 -12.94
N SER A 43 7.53 -4.57 -14.15
CA SER A 43 7.01 -3.84 -15.30
C SER A 43 5.48 -3.71 -15.23
N VAL A 44 4.93 -2.75 -15.96
CA VAL A 44 3.47 -2.61 -16.10
C VAL A 44 2.85 -3.88 -16.69
N LEU A 45 3.54 -4.55 -17.62
CA LEU A 45 3.06 -5.81 -18.20
C LEU A 45 3.02 -6.94 -17.17
N ASP A 46 4.03 -7.03 -16.30
CA ASP A 46 4.03 -8.00 -15.20
C ASP A 46 2.88 -7.70 -14.23
N PHE A 47 2.66 -6.43 -13.88
CA PHE A 47 1.57 -6.04 -13.01
C PHE A 47 0.19 -6.40 -13.58
N LEU A 48 -0.05 -6.10 -14.86
CA LEU A 48 -1.32 -6.44 -15.51
C LEU A 48 -1.53 -7.96 -15.59
N ARG A 49 -0.47 -8.73 -15.88
CA ARG A 49 -0.50 -10.20 -15.96
C ARG A 49 -0.70 -10.85 -14.59
N ASP A 50 -0.06 -10.34 -13.55
CA ASP A 50 0.04 -11.00 -12.25
C ASP A 50 -0.99 -10.47 -11.24
N VAL A 51 -1.49 -9.26 -11.43
CA VAL A 51 -2.49 -8.61 -10.55
C VAL A 51 -3.77 -8.28 -11.31
N GLY A 52 -3.64 -7.57 -12.44
CA GLY A 52 -4.79 -7.02 -13.18
C GLY A 52 -5.83 -8.06 -13.62
N LYS A 53 -5.40 -9.28 -13.96
CA LYS A 53 -6.32 -10.35 -14.41
C LYS A 53 -7.34 -10.84 -13.38
N TYR A 54 -7.11 -10.61 -12.09
CA TYR A 54 -7.96 -11.14 -11.02
C TYR A 54 -9.11 -10.20 -10.64
N ILE A 55 -9.07 -8.93 -11.08
CA ILE A 55 -10.03 -7.91 -10.64
C ILE A 55 -10.61 -7.20 -11.86
N THR A 56 -11.94 -7.19 -11.94
CA THR A 56 -12.66 -6.49 -12.99
C THR A 56 -12.87 -5.02 -12.62
N ILE A 57 -12.90 -4.15 -13.63
CA ILE A 57 -13.22 -2.72 -13.44
C ILE A 57 -14.59 -2.55 -12.77
N ASN A 58 -15.59 -3.35 -13.17
CA ASN A 58 -16.93 -3.32 -12.58
C ASN A 58 -16.93 -3.54 -11.06
N ASN A 59 -16.04 -4.41 -10.55
CA ASN A 59 -15.93 -4.62 -9.11
C ASN A 59 -15.25 -3.45 -8.41
N MET A 60 -14.28 -2.80 -9.05
CA MET A 60 -13.57 -1.66 -8.48
C MET A 60 -14.47 -0.42 -8.39
N ILE A 61 -15.25 -0.12 -9.43
CA ILE A 61 -16.16 1.04 -9.44
C ILE A 61 -17.31 0.91 -8.44
N LYS A 62 -17.73 -0.33 -8.13
CA LYS A 62 -18.79 -0.60 -7.16
C LYS A 62 -18.36 -0.40 -5.70
N LYS A 63 -17.06 -0.20 -5.42
CA LYS A 63 -16.64 0.15 -4.07
C LYS A 63 -17.17 1.52 -3.71
N ASP A 64 -17.86 1.64 -2.58
CA ASP A 64 -18.51 2.89 -2.14
C ASP A 64 -17.60 4.13 -2.21
N THR A 65 -16.31 3.97 -1.89
CA THR A 65 -15.34 5.08 -1.93
C THR A 65 -15.03 5.57 -3.34
N VAL A 66 -15.12 4.68 -4.34
CA VAL A 66 -14.93 4.98 -5.76
C VAL A 66 -16.24 5.46 -6.37
N ALA A 67 -17.34 4.77 -6.10
CA ALA A 67 -18.68 5.12 -6.60
C ALA A 67 -19.05 6.57 -6.25
N LYS A 68 -18.93 6.96 -4.98
CA LYS A 68 -19.23 8.32 -4.51
C LYS A 68 -18.39 9.40 -5.17
N ARG A 69 -17.18 9.08 -5.61
CA ARG A 69 -16.30 10.03 -6.31
C ARG A 69 -16.70 10.13 -7.77
N ILE A 70 -16.93 9.01 -8.45
CA ILE A 70 -17.33 8.99 -9.86
C ILE A 70 -18.69 9.67 -10.07
N GLU A 71 -19.61 9.55 -9.12
CA GLU A 71 -20.94 10.20 -9.17
C GLU A 71 -20.88 11.72 -8.95
N ASP A 72 -19.81 12.23 -8.36
CA ASP A 72 -19.62 13.66 -8.10
C ASP A 72 -19.03 14.34 -9.36
N PRO A 73 -19.80 15.19 -10.08
CA PRO A 73 -19.38 15.77 -11.36
C PRO A 73 -18.12 16.63 -11.26
N ASP A 74 -17.82 17.14 -10.06
CA ASP A 74 -16.67 17.99 -9.79
C ASP A 74 -15.44 17.17 -9.31
N LYS A 75 -15.60 15.88 -9.02
CA LYS A 75 -14.54 15.00 -8.50
C LYS A 75 -14.24 13.83 -9.43
N SER A 76 -13.40 14.05 -10.43
CA SER A 76 -12.82 12.94 -11.17
C SER A 76 -11.87 12.09 -10.30
N ILE A 77 -11.74 10.81 -10.65
CA ILE A 77 -10.70 9.93 -10.14
C ILE A 77 -9.68 9.68 -11.26
N SER A 78 -8.41 9.96 -10.98
CA SER A 78 -7.34 9.68 -11.94
C SER A 78 -7.09 8.17 -12.04
N TYR A 79 -6.54 7.73 -13.18
CA TYR A 79 -6.14 6.33 -13.36
C TYR A 79 -5.15 5.87 -12.29
N THR A 80 -4.25 6.76 -11.83
CA THR A 80 -3.31 6.47 -10.74
C THR A 80 -4.05 6.20 -9.43
N GLU A 81 -5.01 7.04 -9.05
CA GLU A 81 -5.85 6.83 -7.86
C GLU A 81 -6.67 5.54 -7.93
N PHE A 82 -7.23 5.25 -9.11
CA PHE A 82 -7.96 4.01 -9.34
C PHE A 82 -7.05 2.78 -9.22
N SER A 83 -5.82 2.86 -9.75
CA SER A 83 -4.84 1.76 -9.72
C SER A 83 -4.26 1.50 -8.34
N TYR A 84 -4.25 2.49 -7.43
CA TYR A 84 -3.73 2.32 -6.07
C TYR A 84 -4.42 1.21 -5.29
N MET A 85 -5.70 0.96 -5.53
CA MET A 85 -6.43 -0.12 -4.87
C MET A 85 -5.83 -1.50 -5.19
N LEU A 86 -5.36 -1.68 -6.43
CA LEU A 86 -4.72 -2.92 -6.87
C LEU A 86 -3.30 -3.03 -6.30
N LEU A 87 -2.55 -1.93 -6.24
CA LEU A 87 -1.21 -1.89 -5.64
C LEU A 87 -1.27 -2.26 -4.14
N GLN A 88 -2.21 -1.67 -3.39
CA GLN A 88 -2.43 -1.99 -1.98
C GLN A 88 -2.87 -3.43 -1.76
N GLY A 89 -3.73 -3.96 -2.65
CA GLY A 89 -4.11 -5.38 -2.61
C GLY A 89 -2.90 -6.30 -2.87
N TYR A 90 -2.01 -5.90 -3.78
CA TYR A 90 -0.79 -6.65 -4.05
C TYR A 90 0.22 -6.58 -2.90
N ASP A 91 0.34 -5.45 -2.19
CA ASP A 91 1.14 -5.33 -0.97
C ASP A 91 0.75 -6.43 0.02
N PHE A 92 -0.55 -6.64 0.25
CA PHE A 92 -1.05 -7.69 1.14
C PHE A 92 -0.66 -9.09 0.67
N VAL A 93 -0.84 -9.40 -0.62
CA VAL A 93 -0.49 -10.71 -1.19
C VAL A 93 1.02 -10.97 -1.10
N LYS A 94 1.83 -9.94 -1.35
CA LYS A 94 3.29 -10.05 -1.30
C LYS A 94 3.78 -10.29 0.11
N LEU A 95 3.26 -9.55 1.10
CA LEU A 95 3.56 -9.77 2.50
C LEU A 95 3.15 -11.18 2.93
N PHE A 96 1.91 -11.62 2.65
CA PHE A 96 1.45 -12.96 3.02
C PHE A 96 2.28 -14.11 2.44
N ARG A 97 2.87 -13.94 1.26
CA ARG A 97 3.67 -14.98 0.60
C ARG A 97 5.12 -15.03 1.07
N ASP A 98 5.69 -13.87 1.39
CA ASP A 98 7.12 -13.71 1.58
C ASP A 98 7.50 -13.42 3.05
N LYS A 99 6.51 -13.14 3.91
CA LYS A 99 6.67 -12.71 5.32
C LYS A 99 5.68 -13.43 6.22
#